data_AF-A0A8T6UTW5-F1
#
_entry.id   AF-A0A8T6UTW5-F1
#
_cell.length_a   1.000
_cell.length_b   1.000
_cell.length_c   1.000
_cell.angle_alpha   90.00
_cell.angle_beta   90.00
_cell.angle_gamma   90.00
#
_symmetry.space_group_name_H-M   'P 1'
#
loop_
_entity.id
_entity.type
_entity.pdbx_description
1 polymer ?
#
loop_
_entity_poly.entity_id
_entity_poly.type
_entity_poly.pdbx_seq_one_letter_code
_entity_poly.pdbx_strand_id
1 'polypeptide(L)' 'MVRVAVLDEDRCKPKRCGRVCYRFCPPVRSKIEAIRFENDRPLVVEPLCVGCGICVRKCPFKALSIVNLPDELEEEC' A
#
# COMPACT_ATOMS: atom_id res chain seq x y z
N MET A 1 1.09 -12.65 11.66
CA MET A 1 2.15 -12.03 10.85
C MET A 1 1.54 -11.14 9.78
N VAL A 2 1.39 -9.86 10.07
CA VAL A 2 0.75 -8.89 9.16
C VAL A 2 1.77 -8.40 8.13
N ARG A 3 1.43 -8.54 6.84
CA ARG A 3 2.22 -8.02 5.73
C ARG A 3 1.52 -6.82 5.13
N VAL A 4 2.16 -5.66 5.15
CA VAL A 4 1.57 -4.41 4.66
C VAL A 4 2.48 -3.75 3.64
N ALA A 5 1.86 -3.03 2.70
CA ALA A 5 2.59 -2.20 1.75
C ALA A 5 2.82 -0.81 2.36
N VAL A 6 4.07 -0.37 2.42
CA VAL A 6 4.46 0.98 2.84
C VAL A 6 4.85 1.77 1.60
N LEU A 7 4.44 3.04 1.56
CA LEU A 7 4.77 3.98 0.51
C LEU A 7 5.96 4.87 0.92
N ASP A 8 6.93 4.97 0.04
CA ASP A 8 8.01 5.96 0.09
C ASP A 8 7.56 7.21 -0.70
N GLU A 9 7.34 8.30 0.03
CA GLU A 9 6.80 9.54 -0.52
C GLU A 9 7.79 10.30 -1.41
N ASP A 10 9.09 10.19 -1.12
CA ASP A 10 10.15 10.86 -1.89
C ASP A 10 10.24 10.29 -3.31
N ARG A 11 10.09 8.97 -3.41
CA ARG A 11 10.17 8.23 -4.67
C ARG A 11 8.84 8.23 -5.43
N CYS A 12 7.72 8.41 -4.76
CA CYS A 12 6.40 8.37 -5.41
C CYS A 12 6.16 9.60 -6.29
N LYS A 13 5.94 9.38 -7.60
CA LYS A 13 5.53 10.42 -8.56
C LYS A 13 4.15 10.08 -9.16
N PRO A 14 3.04 10.36 -8.44
CA PRO A 14 1.69 9.93 -8.82
C PRO A 14 1.23 10.49 -10.17
N LYS A 15 1.65 11.71 -10.50
CA LYS A 15 1.37 12.37 -11.79
C LYS A 15 2.02 11.69 -13.00
N ARG A 16 3.05 10.85 -12.79
CA ARG A 16 3.79 10.18 -13.86
C ARG A 16 3.57 8.66 -13.93
N CYS A 17 2.89 8.06 -12.97
CA CYS A 17 2.68 6.60 -12.92
C CYS A 17 1.28 6.12 -13.34
N GLY A 18 0.31 7.03 -13.56
CA GLY A 18 -1.05 6.65 -13.95
C GLY A 18 -1.83 5.89 -12.87
N ARG A 19 -1.48 6.07 -11.59
CA ARG A 19 -2.14 5.45 -10.42
C ARG A 19 -2.23 3.91 -10.50
N VAL A 20 -1.17 3.26 -11.01
CA VAL A 20 -1.09 1.79 -11.15
C VAL A 20 -1.22 1.05 -9.83
N CYS A 21 -0.74 1.64 -8.72
CA CYS A 21 -0.89 1.06 -7.38
C CYS A 21 -2.37 0.84 -7.03
N TYR A 22 -3.23 1.81 -7.34
CA TYR A 22 -4.68 1.73 -7.10
C TYR A 22 -5.38 0.83 -8.11
N ARG A 23 -5.12 1.01 -9.42
CA ARG A 23 -5.81 0.25 -10.48
C ARG A 23 -5.59 -1.26 -10.41
N PHE A 24 -4.40 -1.69 -9.97
CA PHE A 24 -4.05 -3.11 -9.90
C PHE A 24 -4.17 -3.70 -8.50
N CYS A 25 -4.53 -2.93 -7.48
CA CYS A 25 -4.72 -3.43 -6.12
C CYS A 25 -5.96 -4.35 -6.06
N PRO A 26 -5.82 -5.64 -5.70
CA PRO A 26 -6.95 -6.55 -5.65
C PRO A 26 -8.05 -6.10 -4.66
N PRO A 27 -7.74 -5.67 -3.42
CA PRO A 27 -8.74 -5.09 -2.53
C PRO A 27 -9.53 -3.94 -3.15
N VAL A 28 -8.85 -2.99 -3.82
CA VAL A 28 -9.51 -1.86 -4.49
C VAL A 28 -10.44 -2.34 -5.60
N ARG A 29 -10.02 -3.34 -6.39
CA ARG A 29 -10.89 -3.97 -7.40
C ARG A 29 -12.09 -4.68 -6.79
N SER A 30 -11.95 -5.20 -5.58
CA SER A 30 -13.04 -5.77 -4.77
C SER A 30 -13.86 -4.72 -4.02
N LYS A 31 -13.70 -3.42 -4.33
CA LYS A 31 -14.39 -2.29 -3.67
C LYS A 31 -14.00 -2.06 -2.21
N ILE A 32 -12.82 -2.54 -1.80
CA ILE A 32 -12.22 -2.27 -0.49
C ILE A 32 -11.21 -1.14 -0.65
N GLU A 33 -11.33 -0.08 0.16
CA GLU A 33 -10.48 1.12 0.08
C GLU A 33 -9.08 0.92 0.68
N ALA A 34 -8.35 -0.10 0.26
CA ALA A 34 -6.99 -0.36 0.74
C ALA A 34 -5.96 0.68 0.29
N ILE A 35 -6.28 1.47 -0.74
CA ILE A 35 -5.45 2.59 -1.20
C ILE A 35 -6.38 3.78 -1.43
N ARG A 36 -6.15 4.87 -0.70
CA ARG A 36 -6.82 6.16 -0.87
C ARG A 36 -5.89 7.16 -1.53
N PHE A 37 -6.44 8.28 -1.99
CA PHE A 37 -5.64 9.41 -2.48
C PHE A 37 -6.03 10.66 -1.72
N GLU A 38 -5.05 11.30 -1.09
CA GLU A 38 -5.18 12.62 -0.48
C GLU A 38 -4.20 13.57 -1.16
N ASN A 39 -4.67 14.71 -1.66
CA ASN A 39 -3.80 15.70 -2.32
C ASN A 39 -2.91 15.10 -3.44
N ASP A 40 -3.49 14.21 -4.27
CA ASP A 40 -2.78 13.41 -5.30
C ASP A 40 -1.74 12.40 -4.77
N ARG A 41 -1.55 12.26 -3.45
CA ARG A 41 -0.66 11.28 -2.83
C ARG A 41 -1.42 9.99 -2.52
N PRO A 42 -0.92 8.82 -2.93
CA PRO A 42 -1.53 7.56 -2.52
C PRO A 42 -1.28 7.34 -1.03
N LEU A 43 -2.27 6.82 -0.31
CA LEU A 43 -2.18 6.44 1.09
C LEU A 43 -2.63 5.00 1.22
N VAL A 44 -1.77 4.14 1.77
CA VAL A 44 -2.10 2.73 1.99
C VAL A 44 -2.81 2.60 3.32
N VAL A 45 -4.02 2.06 3.31
CA VAL A 45 -4.77 1.76 4.51
C VAL A 45 -4.34 0.39 5.01
N GLU A 46 -3.43 0.39 5.97
CA GLU A 46 -2.77 -0.78 6.54
C GLU A 46 -3.73 -1.92 6.91
N PRO A 47 -4.85 -1.70 7.65
CA PRO A 47 -5.76 -2.79 8.04
C PRO A 47 -6.51 -3.41 6.86
N LEU A 48 -6.58 -2.73 5.71
CA LEU A 48 -7.24 -3.22 4.51
C LEU A 48 -6.25 -3.82 3.49
N CYS A 49 -4.95 -3.67 3.75
CA CYS A 49 -3.90 -4.18 2.88
C CYS A 49 -3.61 -5.64 3.19
N VAL A 50 -3.79 -6.51 2.20
CA VAL A 50 -3.53 -7.95 2.34
C VAL A 50 -2.07 -8.35 2.07
N GLY A 51 -1.17 -7.38 1.84
CA GLY A 51 0.24 -7.65 1.58
C GLY A 51 0.57 -8.37 0.27
N CYS A 52 -0.31 -8.32 -0.75
CA CYS A 52 -0.16 -9.07 -2.00
C CYS A 52 1.08 -8.71 -2.86
N GLY A 53 1.69 -7.54 -2.65
CA GLY A 53 2.90 -7.10 -3.36
C GLY A 53 2.70 -6.68 -4.83
N ILE A 54 1.48 -6.70 -5.37
CA ILE A 54 1.22 -6.31 -6.78
C ILE A 54 1.57 -4.84 -7.01
N CYS A 55 1.23 -3.97 -6.06
CA CYS A 55 1.52 -2.54 -6.12
C CYS A 55 3.04 -2.27 -6.20
N VAL A 56 3.87 -3.04 -5.48
CA VAL A 56 5.33 -2.98 -5.51
C VAL A 56 5.85 -3.36 -6.90
N ARG A 57 5.38 -4.49 -7.45
CA ARG A 57 5.83 -4.99 -8.77
C ARG A 57 5.44 -4.08 -9.93
N LYS A 58 4.28 -3.40 -9.83
CA LYS A 58 3.76 -2.52 -10.88
C LYS A 58 4.25 -1.08 -10.76
N CYS A 59 4.79 -0.66 -9.63
CA CYS A 59 5.25 0.72 -9.45
C CYS A 59 6.53 0.96 -10.26
N PRO A 60 6.51 1.83 -11.30
CA PRO A 60 7.69 2.08 -12.13
C PRO A 60 8.84 2.75 -11.35
N PHE A 61 8.50 3.49 -10.29
CA PHE A 61 9.46 4.17 -9.42
C PHE A 61 9.96 3.30 -8.26
N LYS A 62 9.39 2.09 -8.11
CA LYS A 62 9.62 1.19 -6.96
C LYS A 62 9.51 1.94 -5.63
N ALA A 63 8.49 2.80 -5.52
CA ALA A 63 8.22 3.64 -4.34
C ALA A 63 7.38 2.91 -3.27
N LEU A 64 7.11 1.62 -3.45
CA LEU A 64 6.33 0.82 -2.51
C LEU A 64 7.17 -0.38 -2.09
N SER A 65 7.08 -0.76 -0.82
CA SER A 65 7.78 -1.91 -0.24
C SER A 65 6.81 -2.72 0.62
N ILE A 66 6.99 -4.04 0.68
CA ILE A 66 6.26 -4.88 1.64
C ILE A 66 7.11 -5.00 2.89
N VAL A 67 6.53 -4.66 4.04
CA VAL A 67 7.13 -4.86 5.35
C VAL A 67 6.31 -5.91 6.11
N ASN A 68 7.00 -6.70 6.94
CA ASN A 68 6.35 -7.58 7.89
C ASN A 68 6.32 -6.85 9.23
N LEU A 69 5.13 -6.56 9.76
CA LEU A 69 5.04 -6.10 11.13
C LEU A 69 5.13 -7.33 12.05
N PRO A 70 5.97 -7.31 13.09
CA PRO A 70 5.82 -8.22 14.21
C PRO A 70 4.49 -7.90 14.92
N ASP A 71 3.71 -8.92 15.21
CA ASP A 71 2.51 -8.81 16.04
C ASP A 71 2.96 -8.83 17.50
N GLU A 72 3.34 -7.69 18.09
CA GLU A 72 3.52 -7.61 19.54
C GLU A 72 3.01 -6.27 20.06
N LEU A 73 1.88 -6.34 20.77
CA LEU A 73 1.65 -5.81 22.11
C LEU A 73 0.36 -6.48 22.60
N GLU A 74 0.49 -7.71 23.09
CA GLU A 74 -0.45 -8.21 24.10
C GLU A 74 -0.28 -7.28 25.30
N GLU A 75 -1.21 -6.35 25.51
CA GLU A 75 -1.37 -5.77 26.85
C GLU A 75 -1.89 -6.91 27.73
N GLU A 76 -0.96 -7.68 28.31
CA GLU A 76 -1.23 -8.54 29.47
C GLU A 76 -1.70 -7.61 30.61
N CYS A 77 -2.97 -7.77 31.01
CA CYS A 77 -3.57 -7.11 32.17
C CYS A 77 -4.29 -8.18 33.00
#